data_AF-A0A7X2PLS9-F1
#
_entry.id   AF-A0A7X2PLS9-F1
#
_cell.length_a   1.000
_cell.length_b   1.000
_cell.length_c   1.000
_cell.angle_alpha   90.00
_cell.angle_beta   90.00
_cell.angle_gamma   90.00
#
_symmetry.space_group_name_H-M   'P 1'
#
loop_
_entity.id
_entity.type
_entity.pdbx_description
1 polymer ?
#
loop_
_entity_poly.entity_id
_entity_poly.type
_entity_poly.pdbx_seq_one_letter_code
_entity_poly.pdbx_strand_id
1 'polypeptide(L)'
;PQFMGLNHEPGLPFASSLCGACLEVCPVKIDIPRVLLDLRADITAAKESAGQGGLERMAFRAYAWLMRHPKLYEIAGRMASLLAPASSSGWLRGVPAIMNIPPVRAWLSQRDLPAPPQQSFRQQWRTRVPRIDSR
;
A
#
# COMPACT_ATOMS: atom_id res chain seq x y z
N PRO A 1 18.68 -13.82 -7.86
CA PRO A 1 17.98 -14.27 -9.09
C PRO A 1 18.88 -14.85 -10.19
N GLN A 2 20.08 -14.31 -10.45
CA GLN A 2 20.95 -14.82 -11.54
C GLN A 2 21.50 -16.22 -11.28
N PHE A 3 21.79 -16.57 -10.01
CA PHE A 3 22.28 -17.91 -9.62
C PHE A 3 21.16 -18.93 -9.36
N MET A 4 20.09 -18.54 -8.65
CA MET A 4 18.97 -19.43 -8.26
C MET A 4 17.75 -19.37 -9.19
N GLY A 5 17.78 -18.54 -10.23
CA GLY A 5 16.65 -18.26 -11.12
C GLY A 5 15.66 -17.22 -10.57
N LEU A 6 14.80 -16.70 -11.45
CA LEU A 6 13.77 -15.71 -11.11
C LEU A 6 12.57 -16.29 -10.35
N ASN A 7 12.33 -17.59 -10.50
CA ASN A 7 11.19 -18.26 -9.86
C ASN A 7 11.39 -18.52 -8.37
N HIS A 8 12.65 -18.67 -7.93
CA HIS A 8 12.95 -18.98 -6.52
C HIS A 8 12.86 -17.74 -5.63
N GLU A 9 13.32 -16.58 -6.11
CA GLU A 9 13.30 -15.32 -5.36
C GLU A 9 12.84 -14.13 -6.22
N PRO A 10 11.54 -14.06 -6.57
CA PRO A 10 11.00 -12.99 -7.41
C PRO A 10 10.99 -11.62 -6.73
N GLY A 11 11.18 -11.55 -5.41
CA GLY A 11 11.19 -10.29 -4.66
C GLY A 11 12.50 -9.49 -4.76
N LEU A 12 13.63 -10.14 -5.08
CA LEU A 12 14.94 -9.50 -5.02
C LEU A 12 15.10 -8.29 -5.93
N PRO A 13 14.64 -8.31 -7.21
CA PRO A 13 14.76 -7.12 -8.06
C PRO A 13 13.98 -5.92 -7.53
N PHE A 14 12.92 -6.15 -6.73
CA PHE A 14 12.07 -5.11 -6.15
C PHE A 14 12.63 -4.49 -4.87
N ALA A 15 13.68 -5.05 -4.27
CA ALA A 15 14.30 -4.53 -3.05
C ALA A 15 15.06 -3.20 -3.27
N SER A 16 15.48 -2.92 -4.51
CA SER A 16 16.16 -1.67 -4.86
C SER A 16 15.17 -0.52 -5.10
N SER A 17 15.49 0.69 -4.67
CA SER A 17 14.71 1.90 -4.96
C SER A 17 14.90 2.42 -6.40
N LEU A 18 15.84 1.84 -7.17
CA LEU A 18 16.24 2.33 -8.49
C LEU A 18 16.71 3.80 -8.50
N CYS A 19 17.41 4.23 -7.45
CA CYS A 19 17.93 5.60 -7.36
C CYS A 19 19.12 5.92 -8.28
N GLY A 20 19.66 4.94 -9.01
CA GLY A 20 20.77 5.14 -9.97
C GLY A 20 22.17 5.34 -9.36
N ALA A 21 22.29 5.51 -8.03
CA ALA A 21 23.58 5.77 -7.38
C ALA A 21 24.66 4.70 -7.67
N CYS A 22 24.24 3.43 -7.83
CA CYS A 22 25.16 2.35 -8.17
C CYS A 22 25.75 2.45 -9.58
N LEU A 23 25.04 3.06 -10.54
CA LEU A 23 25.56 3.31 -11.89
C LEU A 23 26.61 4.42 -11.87
N GLU A 24 26.33 5.51 -11.16
CA GLU A 24 27.20 6.69 -11.09
C GLU A 24 28.56 6.39 -10.43
N VAL A 25 28.59 5.57 -9.39
CA VAL A 25 29.82 5.23 -8.67
C VAL A 25 30.61 4.09 -9.32
N CYS A 26 30.03 3.39 -10.32
CA CYS A 26 30.63 2.17 -10.83
C CYS A 26 31.86 2.47 -11.73
N PRO A 27 33.07 2.06 -11.35
CA PRO A 27 34.29 2.35 -12.12
C PRO A 27 34.31 1.64 -13.49
N VAL A 28 33.56 0.54 -13.62
CA VAL A 28 33.50 -0.29 -14.82
C VAL A 28 32.21 -0.07 -15.64
N LYS A 29 31.39 0.92 -15.26
CA LYS A 29 30.17 1.33 -15.98
C LYS A 29 29.14 0.20 -16.19
N ILE A 30 28.94 -0.64 -15.17
CA ILE A 30 27.88 -1.66 -15.20
C ILE A 30 26.53 -1.00 -14.92
N ASP A 31 25.57 -1.20 -15.82
CA ASP A 31 24.20 -0.70 -15.68
C ASP A 31 23.31 -1.66 -14.88
N ILE A 32 23.58 -1.72 -13.57
CA ILE A 32 22.77 -2.51 -12.63
C ILE A 32 21.30 -2.07 -12.59
N PRO A 33 20.97 -0.75 -12.57
CA PRO A 33 19.56 -0.31 -12.56
C PRO A 33 18.76 -0.86 -13.74
N ARG A 34 19.35 -0.85 -14.94
CA ARG A 34 18.69 -1.40 -16.13
C ARG A 34 18.49 -2.90 -16.05
N VAL A 35 19.51 -3.65 -15.64
CA VAL A 35 19.36 -5.10 -15.42
C VAL A 35 18.24 -5.39 -14.42
N LEU A 36 18.12 -4.62 -13.33
CA LEU A 36 17.04 -4.80 -12.36
C LEU A 36 15.66 -4.48 -12.95
N LEU A 37 15.56 -3.47 -13.83
CA LEU A 37 14.33 -3.15 -14.54
C LEU A 37 13.91 -4.27 -15.49
N ASP A 38 14.84 -4.83 -16.24
CA ASP A 38 14.58 -5.94 -17.16
C ASP A 38 14.07 -7.17 -16.39
N LEU A 39 14.71 -7.53 -15.27
CA LEU A 39 14.24 -8.62 -14.41
C LEU A 39 12.85 -8.37 -13.81
N ARG A 40 12.52 -7.11 -13.48
CA ARG A 40 11.16 -6.76 -13.02
C ARG A 40 10.13 -6.91 -14.12
N ALA A 41 10.48 -6.56 -15.36
CA ALA A 41 9.62 -6.73 -16.52
C ALA A 41 9.36 -8.22 -16.78
N ASP A 42 10.39 -9.05 -16.75
CA ASP A 42 10.29 -10.51 -16.93
C ASP A 42 9.38 -11.15 -15.87
N ILE A 43 9.55 -10.76 -14.60
CA ILE A 43 8.69 -11.26 -13.50
C ILE A 43 7.23 -10.82 -13.70
N THR A 44 7.01 -9.60 -14.16
CA THR A 44 5.66 -9.07 -14.38
C THR A 44 4.99 -9.80 -15.53
N ALA A 45 5.68 -9.97 -16.66
CA ALA A 45 5.20 -10.71 -17.82
C ALA A 45 4.89 -12.18 -17.46
N ALA A 46 5.77 -12.83 -16.68
CA ALA A 46 5.54 -14.19 -16.19
C ALA A 46 4.26 -14.29 -15.34
N LYS A 47 4.04 -13.36 -14.40
CA LYS A 47 2.82 -13.31 -13.58
C LYS A 47 1.55 -13.14 -14.43
N GLU A 48 1.58 -12.22 -15.40
CA GLU A 48 0.45 -11.98 -16.29
C GLU A 48 0.14 -13.22 -17.15
N SER A 49 1.16 -13.88 -17.69
CA SER A 49 0.99 -15.11 -18.49
C SER A 49 0.44 -16.28 -17.66
N ALA A 50 0.76 -16.34 -16.37
CA ALA A 50 0.23 -17.33 -15.43
C ALA A 50 -1.20 -17.01 -14.93
N GLY A 51 -1.83 -15.94 -15.42
CA GLY A 51 -3.15 -15.49 -14.94
C GLY A 51 -3.14 -14.96 -13.49
N GLN A 52 -1.95 -14.77 -12.91
CA GLN A 52 -1.79 -14.29 -11.54
C GLN A 52 -1.87 -12.76 -11.54
N GLY A 53 -2.86 -12.19 -10.83
CA GLY A 53 -3.00 -10.74 -10.67
C GLY A 53 -4.33 -10.16 -11.16
N GLY A 54 -5.25 -10.97 -11.70
CA GLY A 54 -6.59 -10.48 -12.07
C GLY A 54 -7.37 -9.89 -10.88
N LEU A 55 -7.39 -10.63 -9.76
CA LEU A 55 -8.02 -10.17 -8.51
C LEU A 55 -7.33 -8.93 -7.95
N GLU A 56 -5.99 -8.89 -7.98
CA GLU A 56 -5.19 -7.74 -7.54
C GLU A 56 -5.49 -6.49 -8.37
N ARG A 57 -5.51 -6.62 -9.70
CA ARG A 57 -5.88 -5.54 -10.63
C ARG A 57 -7.30 -5.04 -10.39
N MET A 58 -8.25 -5.95 -10.12
CA MET A 58 -9.61 -5.56 -9.75
C MET A 58 -9.66 -4.84 -8.39
N ALA A 59 -8.93 -5.34 -7.39
CA ALA A 59 -8.84 -4.72 -6.07
C ALA A 59 -8.27 -3.29 -6.16
N PHE A 60 -7.18 -3.10 -6.91
CA PHE A 60 -6.59 -1.77 -7.12
C PHE A 60 -7.49 -0.85 -7.96
N ARG A 61 -8.23 -1.38 -8.94
CA ARG A 61 -9.25 -0.59 -9.66
C ARG A 61 -10.39 -0.14 -8.74
N ALA A 62 -10.89 -1.04 -7.89
CA ALA A 62 -11.91 -0.72 -6.91
C ALA A 62 -11.41 0.32 -5.90
N TYR A 63 -10.17 0.16 -5.43
CA TYR A 63 -9.50 1.13 -4.56
C TYR A 63 -9.36 2.50 -5.23
N ALA A 64 -8.90 2.55 -6.48
CA ALA A 64 -8.78 3.79 -7.24
C ALA A 64 -10.14 4.48 -7.42
N TRP A 65 -11.19 3.72 -7.73
CA TRP A 65 -12.54 4.24 -7.83
C TRP A 65 -13.04 4.80 -6.48
N LEU A 66 -12.84 4.08 -5.38
CA LEU A 66 -13.19 4.55 -4.04
C LEU A 66 -12.48 5.86 -3.67
N MET A 67 -11.18 5.96 -3.96
CA MET A 67 -10.37 7.16 -3.67
C MET A 67 -10.76 8.36 -4.53
N ARG A 68 -11.33 8.15 -5.71
CA ARG A 68 -11.84 9.24 -6.57
C ARG A 68 -13.15 9.85 -6.05
N HIS A 69 -13.87 9.17 -5.15
CA HIS A 69 -15.15 9.62 -4.62
C HIS A 69 -15.02 10.13 -3.18
N PRO A 70 -14.88 11.45 -2.95
CA PRO A 70 -14.57 11.99 -1.63
C PRO A 70 -15.64 11.69 -0.58
N LYS A 71 -16.93 11.66 -0.97
CA LYS A 71 -18.05 11.32 -0.07
C LYS A 71 -17.99 9.87 0.41
N LEU A 72 -17.67 8.92 -0.47
CA LEU A 72 -17.55 7.51 -0.12
C LEU A 72 -16.37 7.28 0.82
N TYR A 73 -15.24 7.92 0.55
CA TYR A 73 -14.09 7.88 1.45
C TYR A 73 -14.40 8.44 2.84
N GLU A 74 -15.16 9.55 2.93
CA GLU A 74 -15.59 10.11 4.22
C GLU A 74 -16.50 9.15 5.01
N ILE A 75 -17.44 8.50 4.33
CA ILE A 75 -18.33 7.51 4.94
C ILE A 75 -17.51 6.30 5.42
N ALA A 76 -16.62 5.78 4.57
CA ALA A 76 -15.75 4.65 4.92
C ALA A 76 -14.87 4.96 6.14
N GLY A 77 -14.29 6.17 6.21
CA GLY A 77 -13.50 6.60 7.36
C GLY A 77 -14.32 6.72 8.65
N ARG A 78 -15.58 7.21 8.57
CA ARG A 78 -16.50 7.25 9.70
C ARG A 78 -16.88 5.85 10.20
N MET A 79 -17.21 4.96 9.27
CA MET A 79 -17.51 3.57 9.60
C MET A 79 -16.31 2.85 10.22
N ALA A 80 -15.10 3.08 9.70
CA ALA A 80 -13.88 2.53 10.26
C ALA A 80 -13.63 3.00 11.71
N SER A 81 -13.98 4.24 12.02
CA SER A 81 -13.83 4.80 13.38
C SER A 81 -14.87 4.23 14.36
N LEU A 82 -16.08 3.90 13.87
CA LEU A 82 -17.16 3.29 14.67
C LEU A 82 -16.95 1.80 14.90
N LEU A 83 -16.45 1.08 13.89
CA LEU A 83 -16.24 -0.37 13.91
C LEU A 83 -14.88 -0.77 14.50
N ALA A 84 -14.05 0.20 14.85
CA ALA A 84 -12.77 -0.07 15.46
C ALA A 84 -12.95 -0.67 16.85
N PRO A 85 -12.25 -1.77 17.17
CA PRO A 85 -12.26 -2.31 18.52
C PRO A 85 -11.71 -1.24 19.48
N ALA A 86 -12.45 -0.99 20.55
CA ALA A 86 -12.02 -0.06 21.60
C ALA A 86 -10.70 -0.55 22.18
N SER A 87 -9.62 0.15 21.88
CA SER A 87 -8.29 -0.16 22.44
C SER A 87 -7.97 0.83 23.55
N SER A 88 -7.77 0.31 24.76
CA SER A 88 -7.35 1.10 25.93
C SER A 88 -5.94 1.67 25.80
N SER A 89 -5.10 1.09 24.93
CA SER A 89 -3.71 1.54 24.73
C SER A 89 -3.50 2.41 23.49
N GLY A 90 -4.56 2.78 22.75
CA GLY A 90 -4.44 3.61 21.54
C GLY A 90 -3.82 2.90 20.33
N TRP A 91 -3.46 1.62 20.45
CA TRP A 91 -2.91 0.77 19.39
C TRP A 91 -3.77 -0.48 19.22
N LEU A 92 -3.98 -0.94 17.98
CA LEU A 92 -4.75 -2.14 17.70
C LEU A 92 -3.89 -3.38 18.03
N ARG A 93 -4.21 -4.10 19.11
CA ARG A 93 -3.49 -5.33 19.53
C ARG A 93 -3.80 -6.56 18.67
N GLY A 94 -4.74 -6.44 17.73
CA GLY A 94 -5.14 -7.53 16.86
C GLY A 94 -5.85 -7.03 15.62
N VAL A 95 -5.86 -7.87 14.58
CA VAL A 95 -6.51 -7.57 13.30
C VAL A 95 -8.03 -7.51 13.53
N PRO A 96 -8.69 -6.37 13.27
CA PRO A 96 -10.15 -6.30 13.33
C PRO A 96 -10.77 -7.38 12.43
N ALA A 97 -11.90 -7.97 12.82
CA ALA A 97 -12.52 -9.07 12.06
C ALA A 97 -12.77 -8.70 10.58
N ILE A 98 -13.13 -7.43 10.32
CA ILE A 98 -13.31 -6.88 8.97
C ILE A 98 -12.03 -6.83 8.11
N MET A 99 -10.86 -6.86 8.74
CA MET A 99 -9.53 -6.80 8.10
C MET A 99 -8.81 -8.16 8.13
N ASN A 100 -9.47 -9.23 8.59
CA ASN A 100 -8.88 -10.57 8.68
C ASN A 100 -8.86 -11.29 7.32
N ILE A 101 -8.23 -10.64 6.34
CA ILE A 101 -8.00 -11.16 4.98
C ILE A 101 -6.51 -11.54 4.91
N PRO A 102 -6.12 -12.70 4.31
CA PRO A 102 -4.74 -13.21 4.38
C PRO A 102 -3.61 -12.19 4.12
N PRO A 103 -3.62 -11.37 3.03
CA PRO A 103 -2.60 -10.36 2.80
C PRO A 103 -2.60 -9.24 3.85
N VAL A 104 -3.78 -8.78 4.29
CA VAL A 104 -3.92 -7.71 5.28
C VAL A 104 -3.46 -8.19 6.65
N ARG A 105 -3.79 -9.42 7.03
CA ARG A 105 -3.32 -10.05 8.27
C ARG A 105 -1.81 -10.24 8.27
N ALA A 106 -1.22 -10.72 7.16
CA ALA A 106 0.23 -10.84 7.06
C ALA A 106 0.92 -9.47 7.15
N TRP A 107 0.33 -8.44 6.53
CA TRP A 107 0.84 -7.07 6.63
C TRP A 107 0.77 -6.51 8.05
N LEU A 108 -0.34 -6.74 8.77
CA LEU A 108 -0.53 -6.34 10.16
C LEU A 108 0.30 -7.17 11.15
N SER A 109 0.69 -8.41 10.82
CA SER A 109 1.57 -9.20 11.70
C SER A 109 2.96 -8.61 11.88
N GLN A 110 3.39 -7.74 10.96
CA GLN A 110 4.68 -7.07 11.02
C GLN A 110 4.54 -5.56 11.31
N ARG A 111 3.31 -5.04 11.42
CA ARG A 111 3.03 -3.60 11.55
C ARG A 111 1.89 -3.33 12.52
N ASP A 112 2.19 -2.52 13.52
CA ASP A 112 1.19 -2.01 14.46
C ASP A 112 0.45 -0.81 13.87
N LEU A 113 -0.87 -0.76 14.07
CA LEU A 113 -1.71 0.37 13.66
C LEU A 113 -2.23 1.13 14.89
N PRO A 114 -2.23 2.48 14.85
CA PRO A 114 -2.91 3.26 15.86
C PRO A 114 -4.43 3.04 15.76
N ALA A 115 -5.12 3.15 16.89
CA ALA A 115 -6.57 3.14 16.93
C ALA A 115 -7.11 4.33 16.11
N PRO A 116 -8.11 4.13 15.25
CA PRO A 116 -8.65 5.22 14.45
C PRO A 116 -9.30 6.27 15.37
N PRO A 117 -9.11 7.57 15.05
CA PRO A 117 -9.63 8.64 15.88
C PRO A 117 -11.17 8.73 15.78
N GLN A 118 -11.84 9.15 16.86
CA GLN A 118 -13.30 9.31 16.88
C GLN A 118 -13.81 10.31 15.83
N GLN A 119 -12.99 11.29 15.46
CA GLN A 119 -13.30 12.27 14.41
C GLN A 119 -12.21 12.25 13.36
N SER A 120 -12.60 12.10 12.09
CA SER A 120 -11.68 12.23 10.97
C SER A 120 -11.13 13.66 10.89
N PHE A 121 -9.93 13.83 10.36
CA PHE A 121 -9.31 15.14 10.17
C PHE A 121 -10.24 16.12 9.44
N ARG A 122 -10.93 15.67 8.38
CA ARG A 122 -11.89 16.52 7.62
C ARG A 122 -13.07 16.99 8.48
N GLN A 123 -13.56 16.15 9.38
CA GLN A 123 -14.62 16.54 10.31
C GLN A 123 -14.11 17.58 11.29
N GLN A 124 -12.94 17.36 11.89
CA GLN A 124 -12.30 18.34 12.77
C GLN A 124 -12.05 19.68 12.06
N TRP A 125 -11.64 19.64 10.79
CA TRP A 125 -11.39 20.83 9.97
C TRP A 125 -12.68 21.63 9.73
N ARG A 126 -13.77 20.97 9.35
CA ARG A 126 -15.08 21.63 9.16
C ARG A 126 -15.62 22.28 10.43
N THR A 127 -15.36 21.69 11.60
CA THR A 127 -15.77 22.25 12.89
C THR A 127 -14.92 23.46 13.28
N ARG A 128 -13.63 23.49 12.93
CA ARG A 128 -12.69 24.54 13.34
C ARG A 128 -12.65 25.75 12.42
N VAL A 129 -12.99 25.61 11.13
CA VAL A 129 -12.97 26.73 10.20
C VAL A 129 -14.27 27.55 10.37
N PRO A 130 -14.20 28.81 10.85
CA PRO A 130 -15.38 29.68 10.84
C PRO A 130 -15.83 29.83 9.39
N ARG A 131 -17.14 29.69 9.16
CA ARG A 131 -17.75 29.85 7.83
C ARG A 131 -17.46 31.28 7.38
N ILE A 132 -16.46 31.47 6.52
CA ILE A 132 -16.19 32.76 5.89
C ILE A 132 -17.37 32.97 4.94
N ASP A 133 -18.35 33.74 5.40
CA ASP A 133 -19.48 34.19 4.59
C ASP A 133 -18.93 35.16 3.54
N SER A 134 -18.72 34.68 2.32
CA SER A 134 -18.44 35.54 1.18
C SER A 134 -19.74 36.22 0.77
N ARG A 135 -20.06 37.34 1.42
CA ARG A 135 -20.90 38.37 0.80
C ARG A 135 -20.09 39.14 -0.24
#